data_AF-Q4TGA7-F1
#
_entry.id   AF-Q4TGA7-F1
#
_cell.length_a   1.000
_cell.length_b   1.000
_cell.length_c   1.000
_cell.angle_alpha   90.00
_cell.angle_beta   90.00
_cell.angle_gamma   90.00
#
_symmetry.space_group_name_H-M   'P 1'
#
loop_
_entity.id
_entity.type
_entity.pdbx_description
1 polymer ?
#
loop_
_entity_poly.entity_id
_entity_poly.type
_entity_poly.pdbx_seq_one_letter_code
_entity_poly.pdbx_strand_id
1 'polypeptide(L)' 'MSVVGFDVGFMNCYVAVARAGGIETVANEYSDRSTP' A
#
# COMPACT_ATOMS: atom_id res chain seq x y z
N MET A 1 9.46 -13.41 -5.20
CA MET A 1 8.15 -13.11 -4.56
C MET A 1 8.32 -11.84 -3.74
N SER A 2 7.38 -10.90 -3.78
CA SER A 2 7.43 -9.67 -2.96
C SER A 2 6.55 -9.82 -1.71
N VAL A 3 6.91 -9.16 -0.61
CA VAL A 3 6.10 -9.09 0.61
C VAL A 3 5.21 -7.86 0.53
N VAL A 4 3.90 -8.07 0.69
CA VAL A 4 2.88 -7.02 0.63
C VAL A 4 2.22 -6.88 2.00
N GLY A 5 2.22 -5.67 2.54
CA GLY A 5 1.51 -5.30 3.76
C GLY A 5 0.19 -4.62 3.42
N PHE A 6 -0.84 -4.95 4.18
CA PHE A 6 -2.17 -4.35 4.09
C PHE A 6 -2.53 -3.73 5.43
N ASP A 7 -2.86 -2.45 5.41
CA ASP A 7 -3.60 -1.79 6.49
C ASP A 7 -5.06 -1.71 6.06
N VAL A 8 -5.96 -2.34 6.82
CA VAL A 8 -7.39 -2.45 6.50
C VAL A 8 -8.17 -1.66 7.54
N GLY A 9 -8.41 -0.39 7.25
CA GLY A 9 -9.14 0.53 8.12
C GLY A 9 -10.64 0.57 7.82
N PHE A 10 -11.38 1.24 8.71
CA PHE A 10 -12.84 1.40 8.57
C PHE A 10 -13.26 2.29 7.39
N MET A 11 -12.48 3.34 7.09
CA MET A 11 -12.79 4.31 6.04
C MET A 11 -11.87 4.19 4.82
N ASN A 12 -10.62 3.76 5.03
CA ASN A 12 -9.64 3.59 3.97
C ASN A 12 -8.67 2.46 4.34
N CYS A 13 -8.08 1.87 3.31
CA CYS A 13 -6.99 0.90 3.34
C CYS A 13 -5.73 1.49 2.71
N TYR A 14 -4.57 0.99 3.13
CA TYR A 14 -3.27 1.32 2.54
C TYR A 14 -2.52 0.03 2.18
N VAL A 15 -1.79 0.07 1.07
CA VAL A 15 -0.96 -1.04 0.60
C VAL A 15 0.50 -0.61 0.58
N ALA A 16 1.37 -1.42 1.16
CA ALA A 16 2.81 -1.19 1.14
C ALA A 16 3.57 -2.45 0.68
N VAL A 17 4.69 -2.26 0.03
CA VAL A 17 5.50 -3.35 -0.53
C VAL A 17 6.93 -3.24 -0.04
N ALA A 18 7.49 -4.34 0.45
CA ALA A 18 8.92 -4.41 0.76
C ALA A 18 9.73 -4.57 -0.54
N ARG A 19 10.51 -3.55 -0.89
CA ARG A 19 11.35 -3.53 -2.10
C ARG A 19 12.56 -2.61 -1.92
N ALA A 20 13.62 -2.84 -2.68
CA ALA A 20 14.82 -2.00 -2.74
C ALA A 20 15.46 -1.65 -1.38
N GLY A 21 15.35 -2.54 -0.38
CA GLY A 21 15.89 -2.30 0.96
C GLY A 21 15.01 -1.45 1.88
N GLY A 22 13.78 -1.12 1.46
CA GLY A 22 12.80 -0.36 2.25
C GLY A 22 11.36 -0.84 2.06
N ILE A 23 10.42 -0.02 2.53
CA ILE A 23 8.97 -0.22 2.39
C ILE A 23 8.40 1.00 1.67
N GLU A 24 7.67 0.76 0.61
CA GLU A 24 7.05 1.81 -0.21
C GLU A 24 5.54 1.64 -0.20
N THR A 25 4.80 2.73 0.03
CA THR A 25 3.34 2.76 -0.16
C THR A 25 3.01 2.79 -1.65
N VAL A 26 2.05 1.96 -2.06
CA VAL A 26 1.61 1.84 -3.45
C VAL A 26 0.44 2.79 -3.71
N ALA A 27 0.47 3.45 -4.86
CA ALA A 27 -0.66 4.24 -5.32
C ALA A 27 -1.67 3.36 -6.10
N ASN A 28 -2.95 3.64 -5.92
CA ASN A 28 -4.04 3.06 -6.69
C ASN A 28 -4.11 3.66 -8.11
N GLU A 29 -5.11 3.26 -8.87
CA GLU A 29 -5.38 3.72 -10.24
C GLU A 29 -5.68 5.22 -10.35
N TYR A 30 -5.97 5.89 -9.24
CA TYR A 30 -6.20 7.33 -9.14
C TYR A 30 -4.95 8.10 -8.71
N SER A 31 -3.80 7.43 -8.60
CA SER A 31 -2.56 7.99 -8.05
C SER A 31 -2.66 8.42 -6.58
N ASP A 32 -3.68 7.95 -5.87
CA ASP A 32 -3.80 8.10 -4.42
C ASP A 32 -3.23 6.88 -3.71
N ARG A 33 -2.68 7.07 -2.52
CA ARG A 33 -2.15 5.98 -1.68
C ARG A 33 -3.20 5.41 -0.73
N SER A 34 -4.34 6.08 -0.59
CA SER A 34 -5.49 5.60 0.16
C SER A 34 -6.54 5.02 -0.76
N THR A 35 -7.13 3.89 -0.37
CA THR A 35 -8.25 3.26 -1.08
C THR A 35 -9.42 3.14 -0.11
N PRO A 36 -10.62 3.64 -0.42
CA PRO A 36 -11.81 3.44 0.41
C PRO A 36 -12.10 1.96 0.68
#